data_AF-A0A373S0X6-F1
#
_entry.id   AF-A0A373S0X6-F1
#
_cell.length_a   1.000
_cell.length_b   1.000
_cell.length_c   1.000
_cell.angle_alpha   90.00
_cell.angle_beta   90.00
_cell.angle_gamma   90.00
#
_symmetry.space_group_name_H-M   'P 1'
#
loop_
_entity.id
_entity.type
_entity.pdbx_description
1 polymer ?
#
loop_
_entity_poly.entity_id
_entity_poly.type
_entity_poly.pdbx_seq_one_letter_code
_entity_poly.pdbx_strand_id
1 'polypeptide(L)'
;MDRIFEAIEEWMRNLLTGMVSSNLTTMYTDVNEKTGQIAAQVGQTPQGWNGSIYSMIQNLSESVIVPIAGMIITFVLCYELISMLTEKNNMHDIDTWMFFKYFFKMWVAVWIVSHTFTITMAVFDVGQSVVSRAAGVISSDTAINIDTMISTMETAMESMEIGELVILALETMLVSLCMKIISVFITVILYGRMIEIYLYSSVGAIPFATMSNREWGQIGNNYLRGLFALAFQGFFMMVCVGIYAVLVANIQMSDNIHSALFGVMAYTVILCFSLMKTGNFARSIFNAH
;
A
#
# COMPACT_ATOMS: atom_id res chain seq x y z
N MET A 1 44.75 -37.01 22.46
CA MET A 1 43.58 -36.90 21.57
C MET A 1 42.64 -35.80 22.05
N ASP A 2 42.48 -35.62 23.36
CA ASP A 2 41.61 -34.61 23.97
C ASP A 2 41.91 -33.17 23.51
N ARG A 3 43.18 -32.75 23.45
CA ARG A 3 43.55 -31.41 22.93
C ARG A 3 43.15 -31.15 21.47
N ILE A 4 43.05 -32.20 20.65
CA ILE A 4 42.64 -32.05 19.23
C ILE A 4 41.11 -31.96 19.16
N PHE A 5 40.39 -32.75 19.96
CA PHE A 5 38.93 -32.67 20.04
C PHE A 5 38.47 -31.33 20.63
N GLU A 6 39.08 -30.84 21.71
CA GLU A 6 38.80 -29.51 22.26
C GLU A 6 39.05 -28.38 21.25
N ALA A 7 40.18 -28.44 20.51
CA ALA A 7 40.48 -27.43 19.49
C ALA A 7 39.49 -27.46 18.31
N ILE A 8 39.00 -28.65 17.93
CA ILE A 8 37.96 -28.80 16.90
C ILE A 8 36.61 -28.29 17.43
N GLU A 9 36.30 -28.56 18.70
CA GLU A 9 35.09 -28.12 19.38
C GLU A 9 35.00 -26.58 19.42
N GLU A 10 36.08 -25.94 19.87
CA GLU A 10 36.19 -24.48 19.95
C GLU A 10 36.16 -23.82 18.55
N TRP A 11 36.86 -24.41 17.57
CA TRP A 11 36.80 -23.96 16.18
C TRP A 11 35.39 -24.05 15.60
N MET A 12 34.68 -25.16 15.83
CA MET A 12 33.33 -25.40 15.32
C MET A 12 32.32 -24.45 15.98
N ARG A 13 32.43 -24.23 17.28
CA ARG A 13 31.60 -23.26 18.01
C ARG A 13 31.79 -21.84 17.49
N ASN A 14 33.03 -21.40 17.29
CA ASN A 14 33.33 -20.07 16.75
C ASN A 14 32.76 -19.89 15.33
N LEU A 15 32.89 -20.92 14.48
CA LEU A 15 32.35 -20.89 13.12
C LEU A 15 30.81 -20.82 13.10
N LEU A 16 30.14 -21.66 13.90
CA LEU A 16 28.67 -21.71 13.95
C LEU A 16 28.08 -20.44 14.56
N THR A 17 28.66 -19.96 15.67
CA THR A 17 28.23 -18.72 16.32
C THR A 17 28.42 -17.51 15.39
N GLY A 18 29.56 -17.44 14.69
CA GLY A 18 29.81 -16.38 13.70
C GLY A 18 28.82 -16.43 12.53
N MET A 19 28.47 -17.62 12.05
CA MET A 19 27.49 -17.78 10.97
C MET A 19 26.07 -17.39 11.41
N VAL A 20 25.65 -17.82 12.59
CA VAL A 20 24.35 -17.46 13.17
C VAL A 20 24.27 -15.96 13.43
N SER A 21 25.27 -15.36 14.09
CA SER A 21 25.32 -13.92 14.38
C SER A 21 25.26 -13.09 13.08
N SER A 22 26.01 -13.48 12.05
CA SER A 22 25.96 -12.84 10.73
C SER A 22 24.57 -12.94 10.06
N ASN A 23 23.97 -14.13 10.05
CA ASN A 23 22.64 -14.35 9.47
C ASN A 23 21.54 -13.59 10.21
N LEU A 24 21.58 -13.59 11.54
CA LEU A 24 20.63 -12.86 12.38
C LEU A 24 20.78 -11.35 12.19
N THR A 25 22.02 -10.84 12.20
CA THR A 25 22.30 -9.42 11.95
C THR A 25 21.74 -8.98 10.59
N THR A 26 22.00 -9.77 9.55
CA THR A 26 21.46 -9.53 8.21
C THR A 26 19.93 -9.54 8.22
N MET A 27 19.31 -10.53 8.86
CA MET A 27 17.85 -10.67 8.91
C MET A 27 17.18 -9.50 9.65
N TYR A 28 17.67 -9.09 10.81
CA TYR A 28 17.08 -7.97 11.56
C TYR A 28 17.31 -6.63 10.88
N THR A 29 18.48 -6.44 10.26
CA THR A 29 18.76 -5.26 9.43
C THR A 29 17.79 -5.22 8.24
N ASP A 30 17.63 -6.34 7.53
CA ASP A 30 16.68 -6.46 6.43
C ASP A 30 15.25 -6.15 6.90
N VAL A 31 14.80 -6.65 8.05
CA VAL A 31 13.45 -6.35 8.59
C VAL A 31 13.24 -4.85 8.82
N ASN A 32 14.22 -4.18 9.44
CA ASN A 32 14.13 -2.75 9.72
C ASN A 32 14.16 -1.92 8.41
N GLU A 33 15.07 -2.26 7.51
CA GLU A 33 15.17 -1.62 6.20
C GLU A 33 13.91 -1.85 5.37
N LYS A 34 13.32 -3.04 5.38
CA LYS A 34 12.09 -3.34 4.63
C LYS A 34 10.90 -2.57 5.17
N THR A 35 10.77 -2.47 6.49
CA THR A 35 9.74 -1.64 7.13
C THR A 35 9.87 -0.17 6.68
N GLY A 36 11.09 0.37 6.66
CA GLY A 36 11.38 1.70 6.14
C GLY A 36 11.13 1.84 4.63
N GLN A 37 11.50 0.85 3.83
CA GLN A 37 11.27 0.82 2.38
C GLN A 37 9.78 0.79 2.05
N ILE A 38 8.99 -0.01 2.77
CA ILE A 38 7.53 -0.03 2.61
C ILE A 38 6.97 1.37 2.92
N ALA A 39 7.35 1.96 4.05
CA ALA A 39 6.88 3.29 4.42
C ALA A 39 7.24 4.35 3.37
N ALA A 40 8.48 4.32 2.87
CA ALA A 40 8.95 5.22 1.83
C ALA A 40 8.16 5.05 0.52
N GLN A 41 8.00 3.81 0.04
CA GLN A 41 7.30 3.50 -1.22
C GLN A 41 5.80 3.81 -1.15
N VAL A 42 5.14 3.47 -0.05
CA VAL A 42 3.72 3.74 0.15
C VAL A 42 3.44 5.25 0.22
N GLY A 43 4.38 6.01 0.78
CA GLY A 43 4.35 7.47 0.91
C GLY A 43 4.60 8.24 -0.39
N GLN A 44 4.93 7.60 -1.51
CA GLN A 44 5.18 8.30 -2.76
C GLN A 44 3.88 8.68 -3.48
N THR A 45 3.84 9.88 -4.03
CA THR A 45 2.78 10.28 -4.96
C THR A 45 2.97 9.55 -6.31
N PRO A 46 1.90 9.39 -7.12
CA PRO A 46 2.02 8.84 -8.46
C PRO A 46 3.04 9.59 -9.33
N GLN A 47 3.18 10.91 -9.16
CA GLN A 47 4.21 11.66 -9.87
C GLN A 47 5.62 11.37 -9.34
N GLY A 48 5.77 11.27 -8.01
CA GLY A 48 7.05 11.00 -7.35
C GLY A 48 7.59 9.60 -7.59
N TRP A 49 6.72 8.61 -7.82
CA TRP A 49 7.13 7.23 -8.06
C TRP A 49 7.78 7.02 -9.43
N ASN A 50 7.16 7.53 -10.51
CA ASN A 50 7.75 7.50 -11.84
C ASN A 50 7.15 8.58 -12.75
N GLY A 51 7.93 9.63 -13.05
CA GLY A 51 7.47 10.74 -13.88
C GLY A 51 7.15 10.37 -15.33
N SER A 52 7.85 9.38 -15.91
CA SER A 52 7.62 8.94 -17.28
C SER A 52 6.30 8.17 -17.41
N ILE A 53 6.02 7.24 -16.49
CA ILE A 53 4.75 6.51 -16.44
C ILE A 53 3.60 7.48 -16.14
N TYR A 54 3.79 8.39 -15.18
CA TYR A 54 2.81 9.44 -14.89
C TYR A 54 2.45 10.25 -16.14
N SER A 55 3.47 10.74 -16.86
CA SER A 55 3.27 11.54 -18.08
C SER A 55 2.58 10.73 -19.18
N MET A 56 2.94 9.45 -19.34
CA MET A 56 2.28 8.56 -20.30
C MET A 56 0.79 8.40 -19.97
N ILE A 57 0.46 8.17 -18.71
CA ILE A 57 -0.93 7.97 -18.25
C ILE A 57 -1.74 9.27 -18.37
N GLN A 58 -1.15 10.42 -18.02
CA GLN A 58 -1.77 11.73 -18.20
C GLN A 58 -2.12 11.97 -19.67
N ASN A 59 -1.14 11.78 -20.57
CA ASN A 59 -1.34 11.96 -22.01
C ASN A 59 -2.44 11.02 -22.55
N LEU A 60 -2.47 9.77 -22.09
CA LEU A 60 -3.52 8.82 -22.47
C LEU A 60 -4.91 9.29 -22.00
N SER A 61 -5.01 9.73 -20.75
CA SER A 61 -6.27 10.22 -20.19
C SER A 61 -6.76 11.46 -20.94
N GLU A 62 -5.90 12.45 -21.14
CA GLU A 62 -6.25 13.73 -21.78
C GLU A 62 -6.50 13.59 -23.29
N SER A 63 -5.73 12.77 -24.00
CA SER A 63 -5.82 12.66 -25.46
C SER A 63 -6.88 11.66 -25.94
N VAL A 64 -7.19 10.64 -25.13
CA VAL A 64 -8.08 9.54 -25.55
C VAL A 64 -9.34 9.52 -24.70
N ILE A 65 -9.21 9.51 -23.37
CA ILE A 65 -10.35 9.27 -22.48
C ILE A 65 -11.23 10.52 -22.32
N VAL A 66 -10.64 11.72 -22.20
CA VAL A 66 -11.39 12.97 -22.09
C VAL A 66 -12.28 13.22 -23.32
N PRO A 67 -11.82 13.05 -24.58
CA PRO A 67 -12.70 13.14 -25.74
C PRO A 67 -13.87 12.13 -25.71
N ILE A 68 -13.62 10.89 -25.30
CA ILE A 68 -14.67 9.87 -25.15
C ILE A 68 -15.68 10.29 -24.08
N ALA A 69 -15.20 10.76 -22.93
CA ALA A 69 -16.03 11.31 -21.87
C ALA A 69 -16.83 12.53 -22.33
N GLY A 70 -16.27 13.36 -23.23
CA GLY A 70 -16.95 14.48 -23.90
C GLY A 70 -18.18 14.04 -24.71
N MET A 71 -18.10 12.91 -25.41
CA MET A 71 -19.27 12.34 -26.10
C MET A 71 -20.32 11.84 -25.10
N ILE A 72 -19.88 11.15 -24.03
CA ILE A 72 -20.77 10.61 -22.99
C ILE A 72 -21.50 11.75 -22.26
N ILE A 73 -20.79 12.78 -21.80
CA ILE A 73 -21.40 13.89 -21.08
C ILE A 73 -22.40 14.66 -21.96
N THR A 74 -22.14 14.78 -23.27
CA THR A 74 -23.09 15.40 -24.21
C THR A 74 -24.39 14.60 -24.25
N PHE A 75 -24.31 13.28 -24.36
CA PHE A 75 -25.49 12.40 -24.30
C PHE A 75 -26.23 12.52 -22.96
N VAL A 76 -25.50 12.51 -21.85
CA VAL A 76 -26.04 12.68 -20.49
C VAL A 76 -26.81 13.98 -20.33
N LEU A 77 -26.20 15.10 -20.75
CA LEU A 77 -26.80 16.43 -20.61
C LEU A 77 -28.01 16.61 -21.53
N CYS A 78 -28.00 16.04 -22.74
CA CYS A 78 -29.16 16.02 -23.62
C CYS A 78 -30.32 15.25 -23.01
N TYR A 79 -30.05 14.09 -22.42
CA TYR A 79 -31.07 13.30 -21.74
C TYR A 79 -31.67 14.05 -20.55
N GLU A 80 -30.83 14.68 -19.73
CA GLU A 80 -31.28 15.46 -18.58
C GLU A 80 -32.17 16.65 -19.00
N LEU A 81 -31.83 17.35 -20.10
CA LEU A 81 -32.64 18.43 -20.63
C LEU A 81 -34.03 17.96 -21.09
N ILE A 82 -34.09 16.82 -21.80
CA ILE A 82 -35.36 16.24 -22.27
C ILE A 82 -36.23 15.84 -21.09
N SER A 83 -35.66 15.14 -20.10
CA SER A 83 -36.37 14.73 -18.88
C SER A 83 -36.93 15.95 -18.14
N MET A 84 -36.11 17.00 -17.97
CA MET A 84 -36.51 18.24 -17.30
C MET A 84 -37.67 18.97 -18.01
N LEU A 85 -37.66 19.00 -19.34
CA LEU A 85 -38.74 19.60 -20.14
C LEU A 85 -40.02 18.74 -20.12
N THR A 86 -39.88 17.41 -20.05
CA THR A 86 -41.00 16.46 -20.07
C THR A 86 -41.68 16.35 -18.69
N GLU A 87 -40.94 16.41 -17.59
CA GLU A 87 -41.50 16.38 -16.23
C GLU A 87 -42.26 17.66 -15.88
N LYS A 88 -41.86 18.82 -16.44
CA LYS A 88 -42.55 20.11 -16.27
C LYS A 88 -43.63 20.39 -17.32
N ASN A 89 -44.28 19.37 -17.85
CA ASN A 89 -45.31 19.47 -18.90
C ASN A 89 -46.64 20.08 -18.38
N ASN A 90 -46.57 21.29 -17.85
CA ASN A 90 -47.72 22.17 -17.65
C ASN A 90 -47.57 23.51 -18.39
N MET A 91 -46.50 23.78 -19.14
CA MET A 91 -46.29 24.92 -20.08
C MET A 91 -46.75 26.34 -19.62
N HIS A 92 -47.10 26.51 -18.34
CA HIS A 92 -47.75 27.71 -17.82
C HIS A 92 -46.83 28.50 -16.90
N ASP A 93 -45.83 27.84 -16.29
CA ASP A 93 -44.79 28.46 -15.46
C ASP A 93 -43.40 27.88 -15.77
N ILE A 94 -42.90 28.16 -16.98
CA ILE A 94 -41.49 27.90 -17.32
C ILE A 94 -40.63 28.93 -16.56
N ASP A 95 -40.24 28.55 -15.34
CA ASP A 95 -39.34 29.34 -14.52
C ASP A 95 -37.95 29.43 -15.18
N THR A 96 -37.57 30.62 -15.65
CA THR A 96 -36.28 30.91 -16.31
C THR A 96 -35.09 30.48 -15.44
N TRP A 97 -35.29 30.45 -14.12
CA TRP A 97 -34.31 29.96 -13.16
C TRP A 97 -33.90 28.49 -13.37
N MET A 98 -34.78 27.67 -13.93
CA MET A 98 -34.51 26.26 -14.22
C MET A 98 -33.43 26.09 -15.30
N PHE A 99 -33.51 26.87 -16.38
CA PHE A 99 -32.50 26.86 -17.43
C PHE A 99 -31.16 27.37 -16.93
N PHE A 100 -31.14 28.40 -16.08
CA PHE A 100 -29.91 28.87 -15.46
C PHE A 100 -29.21 27.77 -14.64
N LYS A 101 -29.96 27.03 -13.80
CA LYS A 101 -29.41 25.87 -13.07
C LYS A 101 -28.86 24.79 -14.00
N TYR A 102 -29.55 24.51 -15.10
CA TYR A 102 -29.09 23.55 -16.09
C TYR A 102 -27.77 23.99 -16.76
N PHE A 103 -27.68 25.24 -17.22
CA PHE A 103 -26.46 25.77 -17.83
C PHE A 103 -25.29 25.77 -16.85
N PHE A 104 -25.53 26.17 -15.60
CA PHE A 104 -24.52 26.08 -14.55
C PHE A 104 -24.06 24.64 -14.32
N LYS A 105 -25.00 23.69 -14.23
CA LYS A 105 -24.70 22.27 -14.07
C LYS A 105 -23.90 21.70 -15.25
N MET A 106 -24.29 22.01 -16.49
CA MET A 106 -23.54 21.66 -17.70
C MET A 106 -22.11 22.18 -17.62
N TRP A 107 -21.94 23.47 -17.30
CA TRP A 107 -20.63 24.09 -17.21
C TRP A 107 -19.74 23.41 -16.17
N VAL A 108 -20.26 23.16 -14.96
CA VAL A 108 -19.54 22.41 -13.91
C VAL A 108 -19.19 21.00 -14.37
N ALA A 109 -20.13 20.28 -14.98
CA ALA A 109 -19.91 18.90 -15.40
C ALA A 109 -18.83 18.79 -16.48
N VAL A 110 -18.85 19.67 -17.48
CA VAL A 110 -17.80 19.74 -18.52
C VAL A 110 -16.45 20.09 -17.88
N TRP A 111 -16.42 21.06 -16.96
CA TRP A 111 -15.19 21.45 -16.27
C TRP A 111 -14.57 20.28 -15.49
N ILE A 112 -15.40 19.51 -14.75
CA ILE A 112 -14.95 18.32 -14.00
C ILE A 112 -14.36 17.29 -14.95
N VAL A 113 -15.03 16.97 -16.07
CA VAL A 113 -14.55 15.99 -17.04
C VAL A 113 -13.20 16.42 -17.62
N SER A 114 -13.07 17.69 -18.04
CA SER A 114 -11.82 18.24 -18.58
C SER A 114 -10.66 18.26 -17.59
N HIS A 115 -10.94 18.38 -16.28
CA HIS A 115 -9.91 18.42 -15.23
C HIS A 115 -9.86 17.14 -14.38
N THR A 116 -10.38 16.04 -14.91
CA THR A 116 -10.48 14.77 -14.17
C THR A 116 -9.13 14.33 -13.60
N PHE A 117 -8.08 14.35 -14.42
CA PHE A 117 -6.76 13.88 -14.00
C PHE A 117 -6.22 14.71 -12.82
N THR A 118 -6.43 16.03 -12.86
CA THR A 118 -6.05 16.94 -11.77
C THR A 118 -6.83 16.64 -10.49
N ILE A 119 -8.15 16.43 -10.59
CA ILE A 119 -9.01 16.09 -9.45
C ILE A 119 -8.56 14.76 -8.82
N THR A 120 -8.33 13.75 -9.66
CA THR A 120 -7.87 12.44 -9.23
C THR A 120 -6.54 12.52 -8.48
N MET A 121 -5.58 13.29 -9.00
CA MET A 121 -4.28 13.48 -8.35
C MET A 121 -4.40 14.26 -7.04
N ALA A 122 -5.26 15.27 -6.98
CA ALA A 122 -5.52 15.99 -5.73
C ALA A 122 -6.07 15.07 -4.62
N VAL A 123 -6.94 14.11 -4.96
CA VAL A 123 -7.41 13.10 -3.99
C VAL A 123 -6.26 12.21 -3.50
N PHE A 124 -5.35 11.83 -4.39
CA PHE A 124 -4.16 11.07 -4.00
C PHE A 124 -3.21 11.89 -3.14
N ASP A 125 -3.03 13.18 -3.38
CA ASP A 125 -2.20 14.06 -2.53
C ASP A 125 -2.78 14.15 -1.11
N VAL A 126 -4.10 14.26 -0.98
CA VAL A 126 -4.77 14.19 0.33
C VAL A 126 -4.53 12.83 0.99
N GLY A 127 -4.71 11.73 0.27
CA GLY A 127 -4.42 10.39 0.78
C GLY A 127 -2.97 10.25 1.24
N GLN A 128 -2.02 10.77 0.47
CA GLN A 128 -0.60 10.74 0.80
C GLN A 128 -0.26 11.58 2.04
N SER A 129 -0.93 12.71 2.24
CA SER A 129 -0.76 13.49 3.48
C SER A 129 -1.15 12.69 4.73
N VAL A 130 -2.18 11.83 4.64
CA VAL A 130 -2.62 10.94 5.72
C VAL A 130 -1.58 9.83 5.95
N VAL A 131 -1.08 9.22 4.87
CA VAL A 131 -0.02 8.20 4.91
C VAL A 131 1.24 8.74 5.58
N SER A 132 1.70 9.92 5.17
CA SER A 132 2.91 10.56 5.72
C SER A 132 2.77 10.82 7.22
N ARG A 133 1.62 11.33 7.66
CA ARG A 133 1.34 11.53 9.10
C ARG A 133 1.32 10.21 9.86
N ALA A 134 0.72 9.16 9.30
CA ALA A 134 0.73 7.83 9.91
C ALA A 134 2.15 7.26 10.03
N ALA A 135 2.98 7.44 9.00
CA ALA A 135 4.39 7.04 9.03
C ALA A 135 5.18 7.76 10.14
N GLY A 136 4.92 9.05 10.35
CA GLY A 136 5.56 9.81 11.43
C GLY A 136 5.22 9.29 12.84
N VAL A 137 4.00 8.81 13.06
CA VAL A 137 3.59 8.20 14.34
C VAL A 137 4.15 6.80 14.52
N ILE A 138 4.24 6.01 13.44
CA ILE A 138 4.74 4.63 13.52
C ILE A 138 6.24 4.61 13.74
N SER A 139 7.00 5.46 13.03
CA SER A 139 8.46 5.47 13.09
C SER A 139 9.04 5.97 14.42
N SER A 140 8.28 6.74 15.23
CA SER A 140 8.75 7.24 16.53
C SER A 140 8.84 6.17 17.62
N ASP A 141 8.05 5.10 17.54
CA ASP A 141 7.91 4.10 18.63
C ASP A 141 8.45 2.70 18.28
N THR A 142 8.89 2.46 17.04
CA THR A 142 9.17 1.09 16.56
C THR A 142 10.60 0.83 16.12
N ALA A 143 11.58 1.67 16.52
CA ALA A 143 12.98 1.38 16.26
C ALA A 143 13.40 0.13 17.06
N ILE A 144 13.47 -1.01 16.36
CA ILE A 144 13.91 -2.28 16.91
C ILE A 144 15.39 -2.11 17.31
N ASN A 145 15.72 -2.22 18.60
CA ASN A 145 17.10 -2.12 19.06
C ASN A 145 17.85 -3.42 18.71
N ILE A 146 18.52 -3.41 17.55
CA ILE A 146 19.26 -4.55 16.99
C ILE A 146 20.46 -4.90 17.88
N ASP A 147 21.12 -3.90 18.46
CA ASP A 147 22.34 -4.11 19.27
C ASP A 147 22.07 -4.94 20.52
N THR A 148 20.98 -4.64 21.23
CA THR A 148 20.56 -5.42 22.42
C THR A 148 20.11 -6.84 22.09
N MET A 149 19.59 -7.07 20.87
CA MET A 149 19.22 -8.42 20.44
C MET A 149 20.42 -9.28 20.14
N ILE A 150 21.39 -8.73 19.41
CA ILE A 150 22.61 -9.46 19.03
C ILE A 150 23.36 -9.86 20.30
N SER A 151 23.52 -8.95 21.27
CA SER A 151 24.21 -9.27 22.52
C SER A 151 23.51 -10.36 23.34
N THR A 152 22.18 -10.35 23.37
CA THR A 152 21.38 -11.35 24.10
C THR A 152 21.46 -12.72 23.41
N MET A 153 21.42 -12.73 22.07
CA MET A 153 21.54 -13.95 21.26
C MET A 153 22.94 -14.55 21.34
N GLU A 154 24.00 -13.72 21.32
CA GLU A 154 25.38 -14.17 21.53
C GLU A 154 25.58 -14.81 22.89
N THR A 155 25.05 -14.18 23.95
CA THR A 155 25.10 -14.74 25.32
C THR A 155 24.39 -16.09 25.41
N ALA A 156 23.24 -16.23 24.75
CA ALA A 156 22.51 -17.50 24.72
C ALA A 156 23.26 -18.58 23.92
N MET A 157 23.86 -18.24 22.77
CA MET A 157 24.67 -19.17 21.96
C MET A 157 25.92 -19.69 22.69
N GLU A 158 26.52 -18.89 23.58
CA GLU A 158 27.65 -19.32 24.42
C GLU A 158 27.29 -20.51 25.33
N SER A 159 26.02 -20.58 25.77
CA SER A 159 25.53 -21.62 26.67
C SER A 159 24.99 -22.89 25.99
N MET A 160 24.85 -22.88 24.65
CA MET A 160 24.26 -23.97 23.88
C MET A 160 25.27 -25.08 23.56
N GLU A 161 24.80 -26.32 23.45
CA GLU A 161 25.63 -27.43 22.95
C GLU A 161 25.90 -27.28 21.45
N ILE A 162 27.02 -27.84 20.97
CA ILE A 162 27.37 -27.77 19.53
C ILE A 162 26.30 -28.39 18.64
N GLY A 163 25.67 -29.48 19.07
CA GLY A 163 24.57 -30.09 18.32
C GLY A 163 23.39 -29.14 18.11
N GLU A 164 23.07 -28.33 19.13
CA GLU A 164 22.00 -27.34 19.09
C GLU A 164 22.39 -26.12 18.23
N LEU A 165 23.65 -25.67 18.32
CA LEU A 165 24.22 -24.63 17.46
C LEU A 165 24.17 -25.00 15.97
N VAL A 166 24.41 -26.26 15.61
CA VAL A 166 24.29 -26.73 14.22
C VAL A 166 22.84 -26.62 13.72
N ILE A 167 21.87 -26.98 14.56
CA ILE A 167 20.44 -26.86 14.23
C ILE A 167 20.06 -25.39 14.05
N LEU A 168 20.46 -24.53 14.99
CA LEU A 168 20.21 -23.09 14.92
C LEU A 168 20.84 -22.45 13.66
N ALA A 169 22.06 -22.85 13.31
CA ALA A 169 22.73 -22.47 12.08
C ALA A 169 21.93 -22.84 10.82
N LEU A 170 21.35 -24.04 10.77
CA LEU A 170 20.52 -24.47 9.65
C LEU A 170 19.19 -23.72 9.60
N GLU A 171 18.55 -23.51 10.75
CA GLU A 171 17.30 -22.77 10.83
C GLU A 171 17.48 -21.32 10.39
N THR A 172 18.52 -20.63 10.86
CA THR A 172 18.81 -19.23 10.48
C THR A 172 19.06 -19.09 8.98
N MET A 173 19.71 -20.07 8.35
CA MET A 173 19.91 -20.12 6.91
C MET A 173 18.57 -20.31 6.16
N LEU A 174 17.72 -21.23 6.62
CA LEU A 174 16.38 -21.46 6.06
C LEU A 174 15.54 -20.18 6.15
N VAL A 175 15.52 -19.55 7.33
CA VAL A 175 14.70 -18.36 7.58
C VAL A 175 15.19 -17.18 6.74
N SER A 176 16.50 -16.96 6.65
CA SER A 176 17.08 -15.93 5.78
C SER A 176 16.65 -16.09 4.32
N LEU A 177 16.64 -17.33 3.81
CA LEU A 177 16.15 -17.62 2.45
C LEU A 177 14.66 -17.29 2.28
N CYS A 178 13.82 -17.72 3.22
CA CYS A 178 12.39 -17.41 3.21
C CYS A 178 12.11 -15.90 3.27
N MET A 179 12.85 -15.16 4.09
CA MET A 179 12.72 -13.70 4.22
C MET A 179 13.02 -12.98 2.90
N LYS A 180 14.06 -13.41 2.16
CA LYS A 180 14.36 -12.86 0.83
C LYS A 180 13.22 -13.08 -0.16
N ILE A 181 12.61 -14.26 -0.16
CA ILE A 181 11.46 -14.58 -1.01
C ILE A 181 10.26 -13.68 -0.66
N ILE A 182 9.93 -13.54 0.63
CA ILE A 182 8.82 -12.69 1.08
C ILE A 182 9.07 -11.21 0.74
N SER A 183 10.31 -10.73 0.85
CA SER A 183 10.67 -9.37 0.45
C SER A 183 10.36 -9.09 -1.03
N VAL A 184 10.59 -10.07 -1.92
CA VAL A 184 10.24 -9.93 -3.34
C VAL A 184 8.72 -9.79 -3.50
N PHE A 185 7.93 -10.62 -2.81
CA PHE A 185 6.46 -10.53 -2.84
C PHE A 185 5.95 -9.18 -2.34
N ILE A 186 6.49 -8.66 -1.22
CA ILE A 186 6.12 -7.33 -0.71
C ILE A 186 6.40 -6.26 -1.76
N THR A 187 7.56 -6.29 -2.42
CA THR A 187 7.91 -5.33 -3.48
C THR A 187 6.91 -5.37 -4.64
N VAL A 188 6.52 -6.57 -5.07
CA VAL A 188 5.49 -6.76 -6.11
C VAL A 188 4.14 -6.17 -5.70
N ILE A 189 3.73 -6.34 -4.43
CA ILE A 189 2.47 -5.78 -3.92
C ILE A 189 2.49 -4.25 -3.95
N LEU A 190 3.59 -3.64 -3.51
CA LEU A 190 3.75 -2.17 -3.51
C LEU A 190 3.69 -1.58 -4.92
N TYR A 191 4.37 -2.23 -5.87
CA TYR A 191 4.36 -1.78 -7.27
C TYR A 191 3.00 -2.04 -7.92
N GLY A 192 2.36 -3.17 -7.61
CA GLY A 192 1.01 -3.50 -8.05
C GLY A 192 -0.01 -2.43 -7.65
N ARG A 193 0.07 -1.90 -6.43
CA ARG A 193 -0.75 -0.76 -6.00
C ARG A 193 -0.56 0.47 -6.88
N MET A 194 0.69 0.85 -7.19
CA MET A 194 0.95 2.04 -8.01
C MET A 194 0.36 1.88 -9.42
N ILE A 195 0.50 0.69 -10.00
CA ILE A 195 -0.11 0.34 -11.28
C ILE A 195 -1.64 0.44 -11.20
N GLU A 196 -2.24 -0.08 -10.13
CA GLU A 196 -3.69 0.02 -9.90
C GLU A 196 -4.19 1.47 -9.84
N ILE A 197 -3.45 2.35 -9.14
CA ILE A 197 -3.72 3.79 -9.09
C ILE A 197 -3.68 4.42 -10.49
N TYR A 198 -2.64 4.11 -11.29
CA TYR A 198 -2.55 4.63 -12.65
C TYR A 198 -3.69 4.15 -13.54
N LEU A 199 -4.03 2.86 -13.49
CA LEU A 199 -5.16 2.30 -14.23
C LEU A 199 -6.46 3.02 -13.86
N TYR A 200 -6.71 3.20 -12.56
CA TYR A 200 -7.90 3.90 -12.07
C TYR A 200 -7.94 5.36 -12.53
N SER A 201 -6.80 6.05 -12.49
CA SER A 201 -6.70 7.46 -12.89
C SER A 201 -6.86 7.68 -14.39
N SER A 202 -6.43 6.71 -15.22
CA SER A 202 -6.48 6.81 -16.67
C SER A 202 -7.91 6.90 -17.20
N VAL A 203 -8.81 6.09 -16.64
CA VAL A 203 -10.20 5.94 -17.10
C VAL A 203 -11.21 6.87 -16.41
N GLY A 204 -10.75 7.70 -15.47
CA GLY A 204 -11.63 8.44 -14.56
C GLY A 204 -12.63 9.36 -15.24
N ALA A 205 -12.30 9.92 -16.41
CA ALA A 205 -13.13 10.94 -17.03
C ALA A 205 -14.51 10.39 -17.46
N ILE A 206 -14.59 9.09 -17.75
CA ILE A 206 -15.84 8.42 -18.14
C ILE A 206 -16.83 8.38 -16.95
N PRO A 207 -16.48 7.84 -15.76
CA PRO A 207 -17.34 7.94 -14.58
C PRO A 207 -17.69 9.36 -14.16
N PHE A 208 -16.77 10.32 -14.29
CA PHE A 208 -17.08 11.72 -14.00
C PHE A 208 -18.12 12.31 -14.96
N ALA A 209 -18.11 11.90 -16.23
CA ALA A 209 -19.12 12.31 -17.21
C ALA A 209 -20.54 11.79 -16.88
N THR A 210 -20.65 10.62 -16.26
CA THR A 210 -21.95 10.04 -15.88
C THR A 210 -22.48 10.55 -14.53
N MET A 211 -21.62 11.17 -13.71
CA MET A 211 -21.97 11.71 -12.38
C MET A 211 -23.05 12.81 -12.43
N SER A 212 -23.14 13.54 -13.55
CA SER A 212 -24.10 14.64 -13.70
C SER A 212 -25.55 14.15 -13.70
N ASN A 213 -25.85 12.92 -14.15
CA ASN A 213 -27.23 12.44 -14.24
C ASN A 213 -27.75 11.91 -12.89
N ARG A 214 -29.04 12.04 -12.62
CA ARG A 214 -29.69 11.39 -11.47
C ARG A 214 -29.75 9.87 -11.63
N GLU A 215 -29.90 9.36 -12.85
CA GLU A 215 -30.01 7.91 -13.11
C GLU A 215 -28.65 7.21 -13.18
N TRP A 216 -27.65 7.84 -13.79
CA TRP A 216 -26.30 7.26 -13.94
C TRP A 216 -25.28 7.81 -12.94
N GLY A 217 -25.70 8.73 -12.07
CA GLY A 217 -24.85 9.34 -11.05
C GLY A 217 -24.24 8.33 -10.07
N GLN A 218 -24.86 7.16 -9.93
CA GLN A 218 -24.30 6.07 -9.13
C GLN A 218 -22.95 5.58 -9.66
N ILE A 219 -22.72 5.58 -10.98
CA ILE A 219 -21.45 5.15 -11.59
C ILE A 219 -20.33 6.11 -11.17
N GLY A 220 -20.54 7.41 -11.32
CA GLY A 220 -19.56 8.43 -10.90
C GLY A 220 -19.33 8.44 -9.39
N ASN A 221 -20.40 8.29 -8.59
CA ASN A 221 -20.29 8.22 -7.13
C ASN A 221 -19.51 6.98 -6.66
N ASN A 222 -19.73 5.81 -7.27
CA ASN A 222 -18.96 4.61 -6.96
C ASN A 222 -17.50 4.76 -7.39
N TYR A 223 -17.23 5.43 -8.51
CA TYR A 223 -15.86 5.74 -8.91
C TYR A 223 -15.16 6.64 -7.88
N LEU A 224 -15.82 7.70 -7.42
CA LEU A 224 -15.26 8.56 -6.38
C LEU A 224 -14.99 7.79 -5.08
N ARG A 225 -15.91 6.92 -4.65
CA ARG A 225 -15.69 6.04 -3.49
C ARG A 225 -14.48 5.12 -3.70
N GLY A 226 -14.33 4.54 -4.89
CA GLY A 226 -13.18 3.70 -5.23
C GLY A 226 -11.87 4.48 -5.29
N LEU A 227 -11.91 5.73 -5.76
CA LEU A 227 -10.76 6.63 -5.75
C LEU A 227 -10.32 6.93 -4.31
N PHE A 228 -11.26 7.26 -3.42
CA PHE A 228 -10.97 7.44 -1.99
C PHE A 228 -10.45 6.14 -1.36
N ALA A 229 -11.00 4.98 -1.71
CA ALA A 229 -10.51 3.70 -1.23
C ALA A 229 -9.04 3.47 -1.61
N LEU A 230 -8.65 3.72 -2.86
CA LEU A 230 -7.26 3.59 -3.31
C LEU A 230 -6.33 4.60 -2.64
N ALA A 231 -6.79 5.84 -2.43
CA ALA A 231 -6.04 6.86 -1.72
C ALA A 231 -5.77 6.44 -0.25
N PHE A 232 -6.77 5.90 0.44
CA PHE A 232 -6.66 5.43 1.83
C PHE A 232 -6.05 4.03 1.97
N GLN A 233 -5.95 3.25 0.90
CA GLN A 233 -5.24 1.95 0.93
C GLN A 233 -3.81 2.09 1.44
N GLY A 234 -3.12 3.18 1.08
CA GLY A 234 -1.78 3.50 1.58
C GLY A 234 -1.74 3.59 3.11
N PHE A 235 -2.76 4.20 3.71
CA PHE A 235 -2.87 4.32 5.16
C PHE A 235 -3.04 2.95 5.82
N PHE A 236 -3.89 2.07 5.28
CA PHE A 236 -4.06 0.72 5.84
C PHE A 236 -2.79 -0.12 5.73
N MET A 237 -2.02 0.02 4.65
CA MET A 237 -0.71 -0.64 4.54
C MET A 237 0.26 -0.13 5.62
N MET A 238 0.28 1.17 5.91
CA MET A 238 1.08 1.72 7.00
C MET A 238 0.68 1.14 8.35
N VAL A 239 -0.63 1.02 8.62
CA VAL A 239 -1.12 0.38 9.86
C VAL A 239 -0.65 -1.07 9.95
N CYS A 240 -0.67 -1.85 8.86
CA CYS A 240 -0.13 -3.22 8.85
C CYS A 240 1.36 -3.26 9.19
N VAL A 241 2.15 -2.31 8.67
CA VAL A 241 3.59 -2.19 8.98
C VAL A 241 3.82 -1.85 10.45
N GLY A 242 3.03 -0.92 11.01
CA GLY A 242 3.12 -0.58 12.44
C GLY A 242 2.77 -1.76 13.36
N ILE A 243 1.72 -2.51 13.04
CA ILE A 243 1.37 -3.74 13.78
C ILE A 243 2.51 -4.76 13.69
N TYR A 244 3.08 -4.96 12.51
CA TYR A 244 4.21 -5.87 12.31
C TYR A 244 5.42 -5.47 13.15
N ALA A 245 5.79 -4.19 13.17
CA ALA A 245 6.94 -3.72 13.92
C ALA A 245 6.78 -3.96 15.43
N VAL A 246 5.58 -3.72 15.98
CA VAL A 246 5.27 -4.03 17.38
C VAL A 246 5.29 -5.54 17.65
N LEU A 247 4.77 -6.37 16.75
CA LEU A 247 4.79 -7.82 16.90
C LEU A 247 6.22 -8.38 16.93
N VAL A 248 7.11 -7.89 16.05
CA VAL A 248 8.53 -8.28 16.04
C VAL A 248 9.24 -7.80 17.31
N ALA A 249 8.95 -6.59 17.80
CA ALA A 249 9.50 -6.08 19.05
C ALA A 249 9.11 -6.95 20.26
N ASN A 250 7.89 -7.50 20.30
CA ASN A 250 7.48 -8.40 21.38
C ASN A 250 8.18 -9.77 21.35
N ILE A 251 8.62 -10.26 20.18
CA ILE A 251 9.41 -11.50 20.09
C ILE A 251 10.76 -11.36 20.81
N GLN A 252 11.30 -10.14 20.90
CA GLN A 252 12.58 -9.88 21.54
C GLN A 252 12.62 -10.28 23.03
N MET A 253 11.46 -10.46 23.66
CA MET A 253 11.34 -10.86 25.06
C MET A 253 11.21 -12.39 25.27
N SER A 254 11.38 -13.20 24.21
CA SER A 254 11.31 -14.67 24.30
C SER A 254 12.65 -15.27 24.73
N ASP A 255 12.63 -16.15 25.73
CA ASP A 255 13.81 -16.88 26.24
C ASP A 255 14.34 -17.95 25.27
N ASN A 256 13.57 -18.33 24.23
CA ASN A 256 13.94 -19.37 23.27
C ASN A 256 14.20 -18.78 21.87
N ILE A 257 15.45 -18.92 21.40
CA ILE A 257 15.91 -18.40 20.09
C ILE A 257 15.21 -19.10 18.93
N HIS A 258 15.01 -20.41 19.00
CA HIS A 258 14.40 -21.19 17.92
C HIS A 258 12.97 -20.71 17.67
N SER A 259 12.17 -20.55 18.72
CA SER A 259 10.79 -20.05 18.60
C SER A 259 10.76 -18.59 18.14
N ALA A 260 11.70 -17.77 18.59
CA ALA A 260 11.82 -16.37 18.17
C ALA A 260 12.08 -16.26 16.65
N LEU A 261 13.00 -17.06 16.12
CA LEU A 261 13.36 -17.09 14.70
C LEU A 261 12.16 -17.43 13.81
N PHE A 262 11.46 -18.53 14.13
CA PHE A 262 10.25 -18.91 13.40
C PHE A 262 9.10 -17.91 13.60
N GLY A 263 9.01 -17.28 14.77
CA GLY A 263 8.05 -16.22 15.05
C GLY A 263 8.23 -15.01 14.12
N VAL A 264 9.47 -14.54 13.93
CA VAL A 264 9.77 -13.42 13.02
C VAL A 264 9.38 -13.77 11.59
N MET A 265 9.69 -14.99 11.14
CA MET A 265 9.25 -15.47 9.83
C MET A 265 7.72 -15.45 9.72
N ALA A 266 7.02 -16.04 10.69
CA ALA A 266 5.56 -16.15 10.68
C ALA A 266 4.89 -14.76 10.63
N TYR A 267 5.37 -13.79 11.40
CA TYR A 267 4.87 -12.42 11.36
C TYR A 267 5.15 -11.72 10.03
N THR A 268 6.27 -12.02 9.37
CA THR A 268 6.57 -11.48 8.05
C THR A 268 5.65 -12.05 6.97
N VAL A 269 5.29 -13.34 7.07
CA VAL A 269 4.26 -13.95 6.22
C VAL A 269 2.89 -13.31 6.45
N ILE A 270 2.52 -13.07 7.72
CA ILE A 270 1.27 -12.38 8.06
C ILE A 270 1.26 -10.96 7.52
N LEU A 271 2.38 -10.22 7.59
CA LEU A 271 2.50 -8.90 6.98
C LEU A 271 2.22 -8.97 5.48
N CYS A 272 2.87 -9.88 4.75
CA CYS A 272 2.65 -10.06 3.31
C CYS A 272 1.18 -10.32 2.99
N PHE A 273 0.53 -11.23 3.71
CA PHE A 273 -0.88 -11.55 3.52
C PHE A 273 -1.80 -10.36 3.82
N SER A 274 -1.54 -9.64 4.91
CA SER A 274 -2.29 -8.44 5.30
C SER A 274 -2.16 -7.35 4.24
N LEU A 275 -0.96 -7.08 3.73
CA LEU A 275 -0.72 -6.11 2.67
C LEU A 275 -1.53 -6.43 1.40
N MET A 276 -1.59 -7.70 0.99
CA MET A 276 -2.42 -8.12 -0.16
C MET A 276 -3.91 -7.82 0.03
N LYS A 277 -4.42 -7.90 1.27
CA LYS A 277 -5.84 -7.68 1.57
C LYS A 277 -6.24 -6.22 1.74
N THR A 278 -5.28 -5.31 1.92
CA THR A 278 -5.57 -3.88 2.18
C THR A 278 -6.42 -3.23 1.10
N GLY A 279 -6.24 -3.58 -0.19
CA GLY A 279 -7.04 -3.02 -1.29
C GLY A 279 -8.52 -3.41 -1.19
N ASN A 280 -8.82 -4.70 -0.98
CA ASN A 280 -10.18 -5.18 -0.80
C ASN A 280 -10.83 -4.63 0.48
N PHE A 281 -10.04 -4.51 1.55
CA PHE A 281 -10.49 -3.90 2.79
C PHE A 281 -10.87 -2.43 2.59
N ALA A 282 -10.02 -1.64 1.94
CA ALA A 282 -10.29 -0.23 1.67
C ALA A 282 -11.57 -0.06 0.83
N ARG A 283 -11.74 -0.86 -0.22
CA ARG A 283 -12.95 -0.84 -1.05
C ARG A 283 -14.23 -1.15 -0.26
N SER A 284 -14.16 -2.13 0.64
CA SER A 284 -15.27 -2.49 1.53
C SER A 284 -15.64 -1.33 2.47
N ILE A 285 -14.66 -0.67 3.09
CA ILE A 285 -14.90 0.46 4.00
C ILE A 285 -15.58 1.64 3.29
N PHE A 286 -15.15 1.97 2.07
CA PHE A 286 -15.73 3.07 1.30
C PHE A 286 -16.97 2.67 0.49
N ASN A 287 -17.43 1.42 0.61
CA ASN A 287 -18.55 0.88 -0.17
C ASN A 287 -18.38 1.13 -1.68
N ALA A 288 -17.15 0.85 -2.14
CA ALA A 288 -16.76 0.89 -3.54
C ALA A 288 -16.82 -0.56 -4.06
N HIS A 289 -17.94 -0.89 -4.71
CA HIS A 289 -18.16 -2.18 -5.38
C HIS A 289 -17.81 -2.09 -6.87
#